data_AF-A0A4U9DD81-F1
#
_entry.id   AF-A0A4U9DD81-F1
#
_cell.length_a   1.000
_cell.length_b   1.000
_cell.length_c   1.000
_cell.angle_alpha   90.00
_cell.angle_beta   90.00
_cell.angle_gamma   90.00
#
_symmetry.space_group_name_H-M   'P 1'
#
loop_
_entity.id
_entity.type
_entity.pdbx_description
1 polymer ?
#
loop_
_entity_poly.entity_id
_entity_poly.type
_entity_poly.pdbx_seq_one_letter_code
_entity_poly.pdbx_strand_id
1 'polypeptide(L)'
;MAIREYIRLKLEVSRDHPQASKLFCLEMLQGAPLLMGELTGDLKALVDEKSAIVSGWVESGKLAPVDPQHLIFMIWATTQHYADFATQIEAVDRAQRCVMKRSFSRPWKTFSG
;
A
#
# COMPACT_ATOMS: atom_id res chain seq x y z
N MET A 1 10.63 5.13 11.18
CA MET A 1 10.68 3.66 11.11
C MET A 1 10.44 3.24 9.66
N ALA A 2 11.15 2.22 9.18
CA ALA A 2 11.12 1.80 7.78
C ALA A 2 9.71 1.46 7.23
N ILE A 3 8.80 0.97 8.09
CA ILE A 3 7.41 0.70 7.69
C ILE A 3 6.62 1.96 7.31
N ARG A 4 6.85 3.09 8.01
CA ARG A 4 6.20 4.37 7.68
C ARG A 4 6.65 4.87 6.31
N GLU A 5 7.93 4.69 6.02
CA GLU A 5 8.50 5.06 4.72
C GLU A 5 7.96 4.18 3.58
N TYR A 6 7.80 2.88 3.84
CA TYR A 6 7.18 1.97 2.88
C TYR A 6 5.72 2.36 2.57
N ILE A 7 4.91 2.64 3.60
CA ILE A 7 3.54 3.11 3.43
C ILE A 7 3.50 4.43 2.65
N ARG A 8 4.41 5.37 2.96
CA ARG A 8 4.55 6.65 2.24
C ARG A 8 4.79 6.43 0.75
N LEU A 9 5.77 5.60 0.40
CA LEU A 9 6.10 5.29 -1.00
C LEU A 9 4.93 4.64 -1.73
N LYS A 10 4.22 3.69 -1.10
CA LYS A 10 3.04 3.06 -1.71
C LYS A 10 1.91 4.06 -1.95
N LEU A 11 1.67 4.98 -1.01
CA LEU A 11 0.69 6.06 -1.21
C LEU A 11 1.07 7.02 -2.35
N GLU A 12 2.36 7.31 -2.51
CA GLU A 12 2.87 8.12 -3.63
C GLU A 12 2.65 7.42 -4.96
N VAL A 13 2.93 6.11 -5.04
CA VAL A 13 2.64 5.32 -6.24
C VAL A 13 1.15 5.33 -6.56
N SER A 14 0.27 5.15 -5.57
CA SER A 14 -1.18 5.23 -5.78
C SER A 14 -1.65 6.60 -6.26
N ARG A 15 -0.96 7.68 -5.86
CA ARG A 15 -1.25 9.05 -6.32
C ARG A 15 -0.73 9.32 -7.73
N ASP A 16 0.51 8.94 -8.02
CA ASP A 16 1.23 9.32 -9.23
C ASP A 16 0.94 8.35 -10.39
N HIS A 17 0.61 7.10 -10.07
CA HIS A 17 0.32 6.04 -11.05
C HIS A 17 -1.03 5.34 -10.81
N PRO A 18 -2.15 6.08 -10.68
CA PRO A 18 -3.45 5.49 -10.36
C PRO A 18 -3.97 4.54 -11.45
N GLN A 19 -3.59 4.78 -12.71
CA GLN A 19 -3.99 3.89 -13.82
C GLN A 19 -3.30 2.52 -13.74
N ALA A 20 -2.05 2.46 -13.29
CA ALA A 20 -1.35 1.20 -13.10
C ALA A 20 -1.98 0.38 -11.97
N SER A 21 -2.37 1.03 -10.87
CA SER A 21 -3.11 0.36 -9.77
C SER A 21 -4.42 -0.23 -10.26
N LYS A 22 -5.21 0.53 -11.02
CA LYS A 22 -6.49 0.07 -11.59
C LYS A 22 -6.31 -1.07 -12.57
N LEU A 23 -5.32 -1.00 -13.46
CA LEU A 23 -5.03 -2.07 -14.41
C LEU A 23 -4.68 -3.37 -13.68
N PHE A 24 -3.82 -3.28 -12.66
CA PHE A 24 -3.48 -4.42 -11.80
C PHE A 24 -4.73 -4.98 -11.09
N CYS A 25 -5.59 -4.12 -10.54
CA CYS A 25 -6.84 -4.52 -9.91
C CYS A 25 -7.78 -5.26 -10.89
N LEU A 26 -7.92 -4.76 -12.12
CA LEU A 26 -8.76 -5.40 -13.14
C LEU A 26 -8.25 -6.79 -13.53
N GLU A 27 -6.93 -6.98 -13.66
CA GLU A 27 -6.34 -8.30 -13.86
C GLU A 27 -6.71 -9.25 -12.70
N MET A 28 -6.61 -8.79 -11.44
CA MET A 28 -6.98 -9.61 -10.28
C MET A 28 -8.45 -10.02 -10.30
N LEU A 29 -9.35 -9.09 -10.68
CA LEU A 29 -10.78 -9.38 -10.80
C LEU A 29 -11.10 -10.42 -11.88
N GLN A 30 -10.27 -10.50 -12.91
CA GLN A 30 -10.39 -11.50 -13.98
C GLN A 30 -9.70 -12.83 -13.64
N GLY A 31 -9.12 -12.98 -12.44
CA GLY A 31 -8.37 -14.16 -12.05
C GLY A 31 -6.92 -14.17 -12.53
N ALA A 32 -6.38 -13.00 -12.86
CA ALA A 32 -5.00 -12.74 -13.29
C ALA A 32 -4.54 -13.60 -14.49
N PRO A 33 -5.29 -13.66 -15.61
CA PRO A 33 -4.96 -14.53 -16.74
C PRO A 33 -3.57 -14.25 -17.33
N LEU A 34 -3.12 -13.00 -17.30
CA LEU A 34 -1.80 -12.59 -17.81
C LEU A 34 -0.75 -12.43 -16.70
N LEU A 35 -1.18 -12.11 -15.47
CA LEU A 35 -0.27 -11.82 -14.36
C LEU A 35 -0.02 -12.99 -13.41
N MET A 36 -0.68 -14.15 -13.56
CA MET A 36 -0.52 -15.27 -12.62
C MET A 36 0.95 -15.74 -12.46
N GLY A 37 1.73 -15.70 -13.54
CA GLY A 37 3.16 -16.03 -13.49
C GLY A 37 3.96 -15.03 -12.63
N GLU A 38 3.69 -13.75 -12.77
CA GLU A 38 4.28 -12.68 -11.95
C GLU A 38 3.85 -12.77 -10.48
N LEU A 39 2.58 -13.13 -10.23
CA LEU A 39 2.06 -13.30 -8.88
C LEU A 39 2.75 -14.44 -8.13
N THR A 40 2.96 -15.57 -8.80
CA THR A 40 3.54 -16.78 -8.20
C THR A 40 5.08 -16.76 -8.20
N GLY A 41 5.70 -15.92 -9.03
CA GLY A 41 7.14 -15.67 -9.07
C GLY A 41 7.56 -14.42 -8.30
N ASP A 42 7.78 -13.33 -9.02
CA ASP A 42 8.40 -12.10 -8.50
C ASP A 42 7.64 -11.48 -7.33
N LEU A 43 6.30 -11.45 -7.39
CA LEU A 43 5.51 -10.90 -6.30
C LEU A 43 5.60 -11.77 -5.04
N LYS A 44 5.57 -13.10 -5.18
CA LYS A 44 5.74 -14.04 -4.06
C LYS A 44 7.10 -13.83 -3.40
N ALA A 45 8.17 -13.72 -4.20
CA ALA A 45 9.51 -13.46 -3.70
C ALA A 45 9.60 -12.12 -2.95
N LEU A 46 8.96 -11.07 -3.50
CA LEU A 46 8.88 -9.77 -2.84
C LEU A 46 8.13 -9.84 -1.50
N VAL A 47 7.00 -10.55 -1.45
CA VAL A 47 6.24 -10.75 -0.20
C VAL A 47 7.08 -11.48 0.83
N ASP A 48 7.79 -12.54 0.44
CA ASP A 48 8.62 -13.31 1.35
C ASP A 48 9.78 -12.45 1.91
N GLU A 49 10.44 -11.66 1.06
CA GLU A 49 11.50 -10.72 1.46
C GLU A 49 10.98 -9.69 2.47
N LYS A 50 9.84 -9.04 2.20
CA LYS A 50 9.29 -8.04 3.12
C LYS A 50 8.74 -8.68 4.39
N SER A 51 8.22 -9.90 4.29
CA SER A 51 7.74 -10.66 5.45
C SER A 51 8.87 -10.93 6.43
N ALA A 52 10.06 -11.32 5.95
CA ALA A 52 11.24 -11.52 6.79
C ALA A 52 11.65 -10.27 7.57
N ILE A 53 11.56 -9.08 6.94
CA ILE A 53 11.85 -7.80 7.59
C ILE A 53 10.85 -7.53 8.73
N VAL A 54 9.56 -7.75 8.49
CA VAL A 54 8.51 -7.56 9.49
C VAL A 54 8.66 -8.57 10.62
N SER A 55 8.95 -9.84 10.33
CA SER A 55 9.24 -10.86 11.35
C SER A 55 10.38 -10.42 12.27
N GLY A 56 11.48 -9.90 11.72
CA GLY A 56 12.58 -9.38 12.54
C GLY A 56 12.17 -8.21 13.45
N TRP A 57 11.18 -7.40 13.07
CA TRP A 57 10.63 -6.36 13.95
C TRP A 57 9.72 -6.91 15.03
N VAL A 58 8.94 -7.94 14.74
CA VAL A 58 8.11 -8.65 15.72
C VAL A 58 9.01 -9.34 16.76
N GLU A 59 10.03 -10.08 16.32
CA GLU A 59 10.99 -10.77 17.20
C GLU A 59 11.78 -9.81 18.08
N SER A 60 12.13 -8.63 17.57
CA SER A 60 12.82 -7.60 18.35
C SER A 60 11.90 -6.73 19.23
N GLY A 61 10.61 -7.05 19.31
CA GLY A 61 9.63 -6.32 20.12
C GLY A 61 9.34 -4.90 19.62
N LYS A 62 9.75 -4.55 18.39
CA LYS A 62 9.49 -3.25 17.76
C LYS A 62 8.10 -3.14 17.16
N LEU A 63 7.45 -4.28 16.94
CA LEU A 63 6.10 -4.39 16.41
C LEU A 63 5.32 -5.41 17.26
N ALA A 64 4.02 -5.20 17.41
CA ALA A 64 3.13 -6.18 18.06
C ALA A 64 3.17 -7.53 17.31
N PRO A 65 2.87 -8.66 17.96
CA PRO A 65 2.78 -9.95 17.28
C PRO A 65 1.68 -9.91 16.20
N VAL A 66 2.09 -9.89 14.94
CA VAL A 66 1.21 -9.89 13.77
C VAL A 66 1.77 -10.83 12.71
N ASP A 67 0.89 -11.36 11.88
CA ASP A 67 1.31 -12.09 10.68
C ASP A 67 1.87 -11.10 9.63
N PRO A 68 3.12 -11.29 9.17
CA PRO A 68 3.76 -10.40 8.21
C PRO A 68 3.03 -10.28 6.87
N GLN A 69 2.50 -11.38 6.34
CA GLN A 69 1.84 -11.41 5.04
C GLN A 69 0.54 -10.61 5.10
N HIS A 70 -0.25 -10.83 6.14
CA HIS A 70 -1.48 -10.06 6.36
C HIS A 70 -1.22 -8.58 6.59
N LEU A 71 -0.13 -8.20 7.28
CA LEU A 71 0.26 -6.80 7.42
C LEU A 71 0.58 -6.17 6.07
N ILE A 72 1.33 -6.88 5.21
CA ILE A 72 1.66 -6.42 3.85
C ILE A 72 0.38 -6.25 3.03
N PHE A 73 -0.53 -7.22 3.06
CA PHE A 73 -1.81 -7.15 2.36
C PHE A 73 -2.67 -5.99 2.85
N MET A 74 -2.71 -5.71 4.15
CA MET A 74 -3.41 -4.55 4.69
C MET A 74 -2.80 -3.23 4.20
N ILE A 75 -1.47 -3.12 4.17
CA ILE A 75 -0.80 -1.92 3.62
C ILE A 75 -1.15 -1.75 2.14
N TRP A 76 -1.10 -2.81 1.35
CA TRP A 76 -1.44 -2.74 -0.07
C TRP A 76 -2.90 -2.37 -0.30
N ALA A 77 -3.83 -3.05 0.37
CA ALA A 77 -5.26 -2.79 0.27
C ALA A 77 -5.57 -1.33 0.63
N THR A 78 -5.08 -0.85 1.77
CA THR A 78 -5.37 0.52 2.24
C THR A 78 -4.74 1.60 1.36
N THR A 79 -3.54 1.37 0.82
CA THR A 79 -2.87 2.35 -0.04
C THR A 79 -3.45 2.37 -1.46
N GLN A 80 -3.67 1.20 -2.06
CA GLN A 80 -4.25 1.07 -3.41
C GLN A 80 -5.71 1.47 -3.47
N HIS A 81 -6.46 1.34 -2.36
CA HIS A 81 -7.85 1.81 -2.28
C HIS A 81 -8.01 3.27 -2.72
N TYR A 82 -7.04 4.13 -2.39
CA TYR A 82 -7.04 5.55 -2.81
C TYR A 82 -6.95 5.75 -4.32
N ALA A 83 -6.36 4.81 -5.06
CA ALA A 83 -6.31 4.84 -6.52
C ALA A 83 -7.51 4.13 -7.14
N ASP A 84 -7.78 2.91 -6.70
CA ASP A 84 -8.75 2.00 -7.33
C ASP A 84 -10.19 2.50 -7.13
N PHE A 85 -10.48 3.01 -5.93
CA PHE A 85 -11.79 3.51 -5.53
C PHE A 85 -11.84 5.05 -5.48
N ALA A 86 -10.97 5.72 -6.24
CA ALA A 86 -10.92 7.19 -6.28
C ALA A 86 -12.29 7.84 -6.51
N THR A 87 -13.15 7.27 -7.38
CA THR A 87 -14.51 7.77 -7.61
C THR A 87 -15.39 7.70 -6.36
N GLN A 88 -15.36 6.58 -5.63
CA GLN A 88 -16.11 6.42 -4.38
C GLN A 88 -15.60 7.39 -3.32
N ILE A 89 -14.28 7.52 -3.21
CA ILE A 89 -13.63 8.42 -2.27
C ILE A 89 -14.00 9.88 -2.57
N GLU A 90 -13.94 10.31 -3.83
CA GLU A 90 -14.33 11.66 -4.24
C GLU A 90 -15.82 11.95 -3.99
N ALA A 91 -16.67 10.93 -4.12
CA ALA A 91 -18.11 11.05 -3.88
C ALA A 91 -18.45 11.15 -2.39
N VAL A 92 -17.77 10.39 -1.52
CA VAL A 92 -18.06 10.29 -0.08
C VAL A 92 -17.27 11.31 0.74
N ASP A 93 -16.02 11.59 0.36
CA ASP A 93 -15.16 12.57 1.02
C ASP A 93 -14.84 13.76 0.09
N ARG A 94 -15.69 14.79 0.17
CA ARG A 94 -15.49 16.06 -0.55
C ARG A 94 -14.17 16.77 -0.22
N ALA A 95 -13.51 16.44 0.89
CA ALA A 95 -12.26 17.08 1.33
C ALA A 95 -10.99 16.38 0.79
N GLN A 96 -11.07 15.13 0.37
CA GLN A 96 -9.89 14.34 0.03
C GLN A 96 -9.16 14.79 -1.25
N ARG A 97 -9.88 15.41 -2.19
CA ARG A 97 -9.29 16.08 -3.36
C ARG A 97 -8.29 17.18 -2.93
N CYS A 98 -8.49 17.77 -1.74
CA CYS A 98 -7.52 18.65 -1.10
C CYS A 98 -6.46 17.88 -0.31
N VAL A 99 -6.75 16.78 0.39
CA VAL A 99 -5.78 16.07 1.24
C VAL A 99 -4.66 15.39 0.43
N MET A 100 -4.96 14.72 -0.69
CA MET A 100 -3.93 14.13 -1.54
C MET A 100 -3.02 15.22 -2.17
N LYS A 101 -3.57 16.42 -2.41
CA LYS A 101 -2.83 17.60 -2.90
C LYS A 101 -2.10 18.40 -1.80
N ARG A 102 -2.64 18.47 -0.58
CA ARG A 102 -2.26 19.41 0.49
C ARG A 102 -1.48 18.74 1.63
N SER A 103 -1.78 17.49 1.97
CA SER A 103 -1.12 16.74 3.05
C SER A 103 0.33 16.39 2.72
N PHE A 104 0.66 16.18 1.44
CA PHE A 104 2.02 15.85 1.00
C PHE A 104 2.88 17.06 0.58
N SER A 105 2.31 18.27 0.51
CA SER A 105 3.07 19.51 0.26
C SER A 105 3.79 20.03 1.51
N ARG A 106 3.47 19.49 2.70
CA ARG A 106 4.18 19.78 3.94
C ARG A 106 5.08 18.58 4.29
N PRO A 107 6.36 18.79 4.62
CA PRO A 107 7.18 17.73 5.20
C PRO A 107 6.49 17.22 6.46
N TRP A 108 6.15 15.93 6.52
CA TRP A 108 5.43 15.32 7.63
C TRP A 108 6.31 15.22 8.89
N LYS A 109 6.53 16.37 9.55
CA LYS A 109 7.32 16.51 10.79
C LYS A 109 6.48 16.63 12.07
N THR A 110 5.16 16.54 12.03
CA THR A 110 4.33 16.76 13.23
C THR A 110 3.36 15.63 13.47
N PHE A 111 3.87 14.53 14.04
CA PHE A 111 3.11 13.65 14.94
C PHE A 111 4.13 12.96 15.83
N SER A 112 4.60 13.71 16.82
CA SER A 112 5.34 13.26 18.00
C SER A 112 4.80 14.08 19.16
N GLY A 113 3.75 13.54 19.76
CA GLY A 113 3.15 13.95 21.02
C GLY A 113 2.88 12.68 21.81
#